data_AF-A0A9P0LLZ6-F1
#
_entry.id   AF-A0A9P0LLZ6-F1
#
_cell.length_a   1.000
_cell.length_b   1.000
_cell.length_c   1.000
_cell.angle_alpha   90.00
_cell.angle_beta   90.00
_cell.angle_gamma   90.00
#
_symmetry.space_group_name_H-M   'P 1'
#
loop_
_entity.id
_entity.type
_entity.pdbx_description
1 polymer ?
#
loop_
_entity_poly.entity_id
_entity_poly.type
_entity_poly.pdbx_seq_one_letter_code
_entity_poly.pdbx_strand_id
1 'polypeptide(L)'
;MSIIFKERSTLSPRITARFRGANLPRLYHGLHTRNSSQHFQSSFAKFATLSDMDVNVAAAAAPTLCALANYNYVYFKNTTEIKKRWRKRRWWMTSIHRNRTTITMEKQLSELVAEPSGEFHKLTRMSLADFEYLLNQISSKISKQDTQLRKAIPAQIRLAITLRYLATGDDFQSLHFLFKISPQLISNIIPEVCSALNEVLKDEIKIPSWPNEWLEIEKGFSPTLPRAIGSIDGKHIVLESPINSGSQYYNYKRTFSIVLLAVVDSQYKFIFADIGCQGRISDGGVFGNCLLWKKNAQTN
;
A
#
# COMPACT_ATOMS: atom_id res chain seq x y z
N MET A 1 -34.65 14.16 -1.19
CA MET A 1 -33.71 13.44 -0.30
C MET A 1 -32.66 14.46 0.12
N SER A 2 -32.81 15.06 1.31
CA SER A 2 -31.94 16.16 1.75
C SER A 2 -30.80 15.58 2.56
N ILE A 3 -29.62 15.47 1.97
CA ILE A 3 -28.39 15.05 2.65
C ILE A 3 -27.83 16.29 3.35
N ILE A 4 -27.92 16.34 4.69
CA ILE A 4 -27.38 17.44 5.49
C ILE A 4 -25.92 17.13 5.81
N PHE A 5 -25.00 17.91 5.24
CA PHE A 5 -23.58 17.90 5.61
C PHE A 5 -23.40 18.63 6.94
N LYS A 6 -22.82 17.97 7.94
CA LYS A 6 -22.35 18.63 9.16
C LYS A 6 -20.89 18.26 9.39
N GLU A 7 -20.01 19.14 8.91
CA GLU A 7 -18.57 19.06 9.15
C GLU A 7 -18.31 19.33 10.64
N ARG A 8 -17.93 18.29 11.40
CA ARG A 8 -17.39 18.44 12.74
C ARG A 8 -15.89 18.18 12.70
N SER A 9 -15.14 19.26 12.85
CA SER A 9 -13.70 19.24 13.05
C SER A 9 -13.36 18.56 14.39
N THR A 10 -12.90 17.31 14.33
CA THR A 10 -12.22 16.66 15.46
C THR A 10 -10.90 16.06 15.01
N LEU A 11 -9.84 16.50 15.68
CA LEU A 11 -8.46 16.01 15.55
C LEU A 11 -8.41 14.47 15.61
N SER A 12 -8.16 13.82 14.47
CA SER A 12 -7.90 12.37 14.42
C SER A 12 -6.39 12.09 14.45
N PRO A 13 -5.93 11.03 15.14
CA PRO A 13 -4.53 10.64 15.18
C PRO A 13 -4.02 10.27 13.78
N ARG A 14 -2.81 10.75 13.45
CA ARG A 14 -2.12 10.50 12.18
C ARG A 14 -1.82 9.01 12.02
N ILE A 15 -2.60 8.30 11.21
CA ILE A 15 -2.22 7.01 10.66
C ILE A 15 -1.40 7.29 9.40
N THR A 16 -0.08 7.33 9.54
CA THR A 16 0.87 7.35 8.41
C THR A 16 1.14 5.91 7.99
N ALA A 17 0.49 5.44 6.93
CA ALA A 17 0.88 4.20 6.26
C ALA A 17 2.14 4.47 5.42
N ARG A 18 3.33 4.23 5.99
CA ARG A 18 4.58 4.21 5.23
C ARG A 18 4.69 2.87 4.49
N PHE A 19 4.27 2.84 3.23
CA PHE A 19 4.74 1.83 2.29
C PHE A 19 6.15 2.18 1.85
N ARG A 20 7.16 1.76 2.62
CA ARG A 20 8.55 1.84 2.16
C ARG A 20 8.76 0.81 1.06
N GLY A 21 8.78 1.29 -0.19
CA GLY A 21 9.37 0.56 -1.30
C GLY A 21 10.78 0.13 -0.93
N ALA A 22 11.14 -1.10 -1.32
CA ALA A 22 12.46 -1.65 -1.10
C ALA A 22 13.55 -0.65 -1.53
N ASN A 23 14.48 -0.35 -0.63
CA ASN A 23 15.67 0.44 -0.92
C ASN A 23 16.42 -0.18 -2.11
N LEU A 24 16.22 0.37 -3.30
CA LEU A 24 17.19 0.34 -4.38
C LEU A 24 18.21 1.44 -4.07
N PRO A 25 19.52 1.15 -4.12
CA PRO A 25 20.53 2.13 -3.76
C PRO A 25 20.43 3.36 -4.70
N ARG A 26 20.26 4.53 -4.07
CA ARG A 26 20.53 5.83 -4.68
C ARG A 26 22.00 5.85 -5.16
N LEU A 27 22.22 5.54 -6.42
CA LEU A 27 23.42 5.96 -7.13
C LEU A 27 23.16 7.32 -7.78
N TYR A 28 23.07 8.35 -6.94
CA TYR A 28 23.41 9.71 -7.35
C TYR A 28 24.69 10.07 -6.59
N HIS A 29 25.80 9.52 -7.05
CA HIS A 29 27.07 10.22 -6.94
C HIS A 29 27.27 10.94 -8.25
N GLY A 30 27.34 12.27 -8.16
CA GLY A 30 27.79 13.13 -9.23
C GLY A 30 29.19 12.71 -9.63
N LEU A 31 29.29 11.88 -10.65
CA LEU A 31 30.46 11.85 -11.50
C LEU A 31 30.28 12.99 -12.48
N HIS A 32 30.89 14.13 -12.14
CA HIS A 32 31.26 15.14 -13.10
C HIS A 32 32.20 14.50 -14.13
N THR A 33 31.66 13.79 -15.12
CA THR A 33 32.42 13.45 -16.33
C THR A 33 32.35 14.67 -17.24
N ARG A 34 33.24 15.64 -16.99
CA ARG A 34 33.48 16.77 -17.90
C ARG A 34 33.85 16.33 -19.34
N ASN A 35 34.15 15.05 -19.56
CA ASN A 35 34.57 14.50 -20.86
C ASN A 35 33.44 13.94 -21.74
N SER A 36 32.21 13.76 -21.25
CA SER A 36 31.10 13.25 -22.10
C SER A 36 30.40 14.35 -22.90
N SER A 37 30.44 15.61 -22.43
CA SER A 37 29.88 16.74 -23.20
C SER A 37 30.76 17.13 -24.40
N GLN A 38 32.09 16.97 -24.32
CA GLN A 38 32.99 17.25 -25.45
C GLN A 38 32.86 16.21 -26.58
N HIS A 39 32.57 14.95 -26.24
CA HIS A 39 32.30 13.93 -27.26
C HIS A 39 30.90 14.07 -27.89
N PHE A 40 29.87 14.44 -27.11
CA PHE A 40 28.53 14.68 -27.67
C PHE A 40 28.45 15.98 -28.48
N GLN A 41 29.12 17.06 -28.04
CA GLN A 41 29.17 18.31 -28.79
C GLN A 41 30.03 18.21 -30.06
N SER A 42 31.11 17.43 -30.07
CA SER A 42 31.90 17.22 -31.30
C SER A 42 31.17 16.37 -32.35
N SER A 43 30.25 15.49 -31.93
CA SER A 43 29.36 14.75 -32.85
C SER A 43 28.23 15.62 -33.41
N PHE A 44 27.66 16.54 -32.62
CA PHE A 44 26.65 17.49 -33.11
C PHE A 44 27.25 18.58 -34.01
N ALA A 45 28.48 19.03 -33.73
CA ALA A 45 29.17 20.01 -34.58
C ALA A 45 29.48 19.47 -35.99
N LYS A 46 29.68 18.15 -36.14
CA LYS A 46 29.80 17.50 -37.46
C LYS A 46 28.46 17.34 -38.20
N PHE A 47 27.34 17.43 -37.50
CA PHE A 47 26.00 17.40 -38.11
C PHE A 47 25.59 18.77 -38.68
N ALA A 48 26.20 19.86 -38.21
CA ALA A 48 25.90 21.22 -38.69
C ALA A 48 26.63 21.57 -40.00
N THR A 49 27.62 20.80 -40.43
CA THR A 49 28.31 20.97 -41.74
C THR A 49 27.74 20.05 -42.82
N LEU A 50 26.48 19.64 -42.67
CA LEU A 50 25.75 18.71 -43.54
C LEU A 50 24.58 19.39 -44.25
N SER A 51 24.59 20.73 -44.35
CA SER A 51 23.58 21.49 -45.09
C SER A 51 23.81 21.53 -46.60
N ASP A 52 24.95 21.04 -47.10
CA ASP A 52 25.32 21.04 -48.53
C ASP A 52 25.74 19.64 -49.03
N MET A 53 25.06 18.57 -48.58
CA MET A 53 25.22 17.25 -49.20
C MET A 53 24.00 16.88 -50.02
N ASP A 54 24.26 16.41 -51.24
CA ASP A 54 23.27 15.82 -52.13
C ASP A 54 22.37 14.83 -51.38
N VAL A 55 21.05 14.96 -51.58
CA VAL A 55 20.00 14.11 -50.96
C VAL A 55 20.30 12.62 -51.17
N ASN A 56 20.96 12.28 -52.29
CA ASN A 56 21.41 10.93 -52.64
C ASN A 56 22.54 10.40 -51.74
N VAL A 57 23.46 11.27 -51.30
CA VAL A 57 24.57 10.90 -50.40
C VAL A 57 24.04 10.71 -48.97
N ALA A 58 23.11 11.57 -48.53
CA ALA A 58 22.43 11.41 -47.25
C ALA A 58 21.57 10.13 -47.20
N ALA A 59 20.85 9.81 -48.27
CA ALA A 59 20.08 8.58 -48.40
C ALA A 59 20.97 7.31 -48.42
N ALA A 60 22.16 7.38 -49.03
CA ALA A 60 23.12 6.28 -49.04
C ALA A 60 23.83 6.08 -47.68
N ALA A 61 23.98 7.13 -46.88
CA ALA A 61 24.63 7.09 -45.56
C ALA A 61 23.67 6.77 -44.39
N ALA A 62 22.35 6.93 -44.58
CA ALA A 62 21.36 6.63 -43.54
C ALA A 62 21.34 5.15 -43.08
N PRO A 63 21.44 4.14 -43.98
CA PRO A 63 21.45 2.73 -43.59
C PRO A 63 22.70 2.37 -42.77
N THR A 64 23.86 2.93 -43.12
CA THR A 64 25.13 2.67 -42.43
C THR A 64 25.14 3.33 -41.05
N LEU A 65 24.61 4.54 -40.90
CA LEU A 65 24.44 5.19 -39.60
C LEU A 65 23.44 4.44 -38.69
N CYS A 66 22.31 3.97 -39.25
CA CYS A 66 21.37 3.13 -38.50
C CYS A 66 21.98 1.80 -38.07
N ALA A 67 22.77 1.16 -38.94
CA ALA A 67 23.47 -0.07 -38.63
C ALA A 67 24.52 0.13 -37.51
N LEU A 68 25.29 1.22 -37.57
CA LEU A 68 26.25 1.60 -36.52
C LEU A 68 25.57 1.93 -35.19
N ALA A 69 24.42 2.62 -35.22
CA ALA A 69 23.65 2.92 -34.01
C ALA A 69 23.09 1.63 -33.37
N ASN A 70 22.55 0.71 -34.17
CA ASN A 70 22.06 -0.59 -33.69
C ASN A 70 23.20 -1.45 -33.15
N TYR A 71 24.35 -1.49 -33.84
CA TYR A 71 25.53 -2.22 -33.37
C TYR A 71 26.03 -1.68 -32.03
N ASN A 72 26.15 -0.35 -31.89
CA ASN A 72 26.55 0.30 -30.64
C ASN A 72 25.53 0.07 -29.52
N TYR A 73 24.22 0.10 -29.82
CA TYR A 73 23.18 -0.20 -28.84
C TYR A 73 23.25 -1.65 -28.35
N VAL A 74 23.42 -2.62 -29.25
CA VAL A 74 23.56 -4.05 -28.90
C VAL A 74 24.85 -4.28 -28.11
N TYR A 75 25.96 -3.67 -28.53
CA TYR A 75 27.23 -3.76 -27.82
C TYR A 75 27.14 -3.17 -26.41
N PHE A 76 26.49 -2.01 -26.25
CA PHE A 76 26.27 -1.37 -24.95
C PHE A 76 25.30 -2.16 -24.07
N LYS A 77 24.24 -2.74 -24.63
CA LYS A 77 23.31 -3.64 -23.93
C LYS A 77 24.01 -4.90 -23.44
N ASN A 78 24.88 -5.49 -24.25
CA ASN A 78 25.63 -6.70 -23.88
C ASN A 78 26.75 -6.42 -22.86
N THR A 79 27.34 -5.22 -22.86
CA THR A 79 28.35 -4.82 -21.86
C THR A 79 27.74 -4.33 -20.54
N THR A 80 26.50 -3.83 -20.56
CA THR A 80 25.72 -3.47 -19.35
C THR A 80 25.01 -4.66 -18.69
N GLU A 81 24.97 -5.83 -19.35
CA GLU A 81 24.77 -7.12 -18.67
C GLU A 81 25.98 -7.46 -17.79
N ILE A 82 26.20 -6.65 -16.75
CA ILE A 82 27.01 -7.01 -15.60
C ILE A 82 26.36 -8.28 -15.04
N LYS A 83 26.91 -9.45 -15.37
CA LYS A 83 26.53 -10.74 -14.79
C LYS A 83 26.45 -10.53 -13.28
N LYS A 84 25.24 -10.50 -12.72
CA LYS A 84 25.02 -10.28 -11.29
C LYS A 84 25.76 -11.40 -10.55
N ARG A 85 26.95 -11.08 -10.04
CA ARG A 85 27.80 -12.04 -9.34
C ARG A 85 27.11 -12.30 -8.00
N TRP A 86 26.37 -13.39 -7.92
CA TRP A 86 25.69 -13.81 -6.69
C TRP A 86 26.76 -13.93 -5.60
N ARG A 87 26.78 -12.98 -4.66
CA ARG A 87 27.66 -13.08 -3.49
C ARG A 87 27.29 -14.36 -2.76
N LYS A 88 28.27 -15.25 -2.55
CA LYS A 88 28.10 -16.40 -1.66
C LYS A 88 27.66 -15.85 -0.30
N ARG A 89 26.48 -16.29 0.17
CA ARG A 89 25.98 -15.86 1.47
C ARG A 89 26.94 -16.37 2.53
N ARG A 90 27.44 -15.47 3.39
CA ARG A 90 28.31 -15.83 4.52
C ARG A 90 27.60 -16.77 5.49
N TRP A 91 26.28 -16.64 5.60
CA TRP A 91 25.41 -17.46 6.45
C TRP A 91 24.10 -17.74 5.73
N TRP A 92 23.58 -18.96 5.86
CA TRP A 92 22.22 -19.31 5.39
C TRP A 92 21.13 -18.57 6.18
N MET A 93 21.32 -18.42 7.49
CA MET A 93 20.39 -17.78 8.42
C MET A 93 21.15 -17.16 9.59
N THR A 94 20.76 -15.97 10.02
CA THR A 94 21.32 -15.31 11.20
C THR A 94 20.78 -15.91 12.50
N SER A 95 21.53 -15.80 13.59
CA SER A 95 21.17 -16.37 14.91
C SER A 95 19.83 -15.87 15.43
N ILE A 96 19.48 -14.60 15.22
CA ILE A 96 18.18 -14.02 15.63
C ILE A 96 16.98 -14.78 15.03
N HIS A 97 17.10 -15.22 13.77
CA HIS A 97 16.06 -16.00 13.09
C HIS A 97 16.16 -17.50 13.42
N ARG A 98 17.36 -18.00 13.73
CA ARG A 98 17.61 -19.40 14.07
C ARG A 98 17.09 -19.75 15.47
N ASN A 99 17.26 -18.82 16.41
CA ASN A 99 16.81 -18.95 17.79
C ASN A 99 15.30 -18.67 17.93
N ARG A 100 14.62 -18.39 16.83
CA ARG A 100 13.16 -18.25 16.78
C ARG A 100 12.52 -19.64 16.87
N THR A 101 12.32 -20.12 18.09
CA THR A 101 11.45 -21.27 18.33
C THR A 101 10.00 -20.82 18.33
N THR A 102 9.10 -21.63 17.77
CA THR A 102 7.64 -21.42 17.79
C THR A 102 7.16 -21.09 19.21
N ILE A 103 7.69 -21.83 20.19
CA ILE A 103 7.46 -21.68 21.63
C ILE A 103 7.76 -20.25 22.12
N THR A 104 8.83 -19.60 21.64
CA THR A 104 9.18 -18.25 22.11
C THR A 104 8.14 -17.22 21.68
N MET A 105 7.63 -17.31 20.46
CA MET A 105 6.66 -16.32 19.95
C MET A 105 5.26 -16.54 20.51
N GLU A 106 4.85 -17.80 20.66
CA GLU A 106 3.59 -18.14 21.31
C GLU A 106 3.62 -17.70 22.78
N LYS A 107 4.72 -17.98 23.49
CA LYS A 107 4.90 -17.52 24.87
C LYS A 107 4.81 -15.99 25.00
N GLN A 108 5.39 -15.23 24.07
CA GLN A 108 5.27 -13.76 24.08
C GLN A 108 3.81 -13.29 23.99
N LEU A 109 2.98 -13.89 23.11
CA LEU A 109 1.57 -13.54 23.06
C LEU A 109 0.82 -14.01 24.30
N SER A 110 1.11 -15.21 24.81
CA SER A 110 0.50 -15.74 26.02
C SER A 110 0.80 -14.87 27.25
N GLU A 111 2.03 -14.35 27.37
CA GLU A 111 2.41 -13.41 28.42
C GLU A 111 1.57 -12.12 28.34
N LEU A 112 1.36 -11.57 27.14
CA LEU A 112 0.52 -10.38 26.94
C LEU A 112 -0.97 -10.62 27.21
N VAL A 113 -1.44 -11.85 27.00
CA VAL A 113 -2.82 -12.26 27.30
C VAL A 113 -3.03 -12.48 28.79
N ALA A 114 -2.06 -13.09 29.47
CA ALA A 114 -2.12 -13.33 30.91
C ALA A 114 -2.04 -12.04 31.72
N GLU A 115 -1.43 -11.00 31.16
CA GLU A 115 -1.29 -9.70 31.82
C GLU A 115 -2.66 -8.98 31.93
N PRO A 116 -3.13 -8.68 33.16
CA PRO A 116 -4.45 -8.08 33.38
C PRO A 116 -4.54 -6.61 32.94
N SER A 117 -3.43 -5.97 32.59
CA SER A 117 -3.35 -4.55 32.21
C SER A 117 -3.83 -4.24 30.78
N GLY A 118 -4.29 -5.26 30.05
CA GLY A 118 -4.82 -5.12 28.70
C GLY A 118 -3.75 -4.84 27.64
N GLU A 119 -2.50 -5.27 27.88
CA GLU A 119 -1.40 -5.10 26.92
C GLU A 119 -1.69 -5.74 25.57
N PHE A 120 -2.40 -6.87 25.56
CA PHE A 120 -2.85 -7.50 24.31
C PHE A 120 -3.65 -6.52 23.43
N HIS A 121 -4.65 -5.84 24.01
CA HIS A 121 -5.45 -4.86 23.28
C HIS A 121 -4.60 -3.65 22.86
N LYS A 122 -3.60 -3.22 23.64
CA LYS A 122 -2.69 -2.15 23.23
C LYS A 122 -1.80 -2.57 22.05
N LEU A 123 -1.40 -3.84 22.00
CA LEU A 123 -0.60 -4.40 20.90
C LEU A 123 -1.42 -4.48 19.60
N THR A 124 -2.63 -5.05 19.66
CA THR A 124 -3.43 -5.41 18.48
C THR A 124 -4.54 -4.42 18.14
N ARG A 125 -4.89 -3.50 19.06
CA ARG A 125 -6.09 -2.62 19.02
C ARG A 125 -7.41 -3.40 18.91
N MET A 126 -7.42 -4.63 19.44
CA MET A 126 -8.53 -5.56 19.31
C MET A 126 -8.67 -6.38 20.60
N SER A 127 -9.91 -6.77 20.94
CA SER A 127 -10.13 -7.68 22.06
C SER A 127 -9.57 -9.08 21.76
N LEU A 128 -9.29 -9.87 22.80
CA LEU A 128 -8.83 -11.24 22.60
C LEU A 128 -9.90 -12.10 21.90
N ALA A 129 -11.17 -11.92 22.28
CA ALA A 129 -12.29 -12.65 21.69
C ALA A 129 -12.42 -12.37 20.19
N ASP A 130 -12.35 -11.11 19.77
CA ASP A 130 -12.40 -10.75 18.34
C ASP A 130 -11.17 -11.27 17.59
N PHE A 131 -10.01 -11.25 18.24
CA PHE A 131 -8.79 -11.79 17.67
C PHE A 131 -8.87 -13.29 17.42
N GLU A 132 -9.36 -14.07 18.38
CA GLU A 132 -9.56 -15.51 18.25
C GLU A 132 -10.63 -15.84 17.20
N TYR A 133 -11.72 -15.06 17.19
CA TYR A 133 -12.74 -15.17 16.15
C TYR A 133 -12.15 -14.99 14.75
N LEU A 134 -11.41 -13.90 14.52
CA LEU A 134 -10.76 -13.66 13.22
C LEU A 134 -9.72 -14.73 12.90
N LEU A 135 -8.93 -15.14 13.88
CA LEU A 135 -7.91 -16.18 13.71
C LEU A 135 -8.55 -17.47 13.20
N ASN A 136 -9.65 -17.92 13.81
CA ASN A 136 -10.36 -19.13 13.39
C ASN A 136 -10.85 -19.05 11.94
N GLN A 137 -11.33 -17.88 11.52
CA GLN A 137 -11.84 -17.68 10.15
C GLN A 137 -10.72 -17.66 9.09
N ILE A 138 -9.56 -17.07 9.39
CA ILE A 138 -8.47 -16.90 8.41
C ILE A 138 -7.38 -17.98 8.51
N SER A 139 -7.34 -18.76 9.60
CA SER A 139 -6.23 -19.67 9.90
C SER A 139 -5.91 -20.62 8.74
N SER A 140 -6.93 -21.18 8.09
CA SER A 140 -6.77 -22.07 6.94
C SER A 140 -6.10 -21.40 5.73
N LYS A 141 -6.29 -20.08 5.55
CA LYS A 141 -5.75 -19.30 4.43
C LYS A 141 -4.31 -18.84 4.67
N ILE A 142 -3.97 -18.50 5.92
CA ILE A 142 -2.67 -17.91 6.25
C ILE A 142 -1.66 -18.91 6.81
N SER A 143 -2.11 -20.11 7.19
CA SER A 143 -1.23 -21.17 7.68
C SER A 143 -0.27 -21.65 6.60
N LYS A 144 0.97 -21.94 7.00
CA LYS A 144 2.02 -22.49 6.13
C LYS A 144 2.53 -23.79 6.72
N GLN A 145 3.08 -24.64 5.86
CA GLN A 145 3.62 -25.93 6.26
C GLN A 145 5.07 -25.80 6.74
N ASP A 146 5.40 -26.60 7.75
CA ASP A 146 6.78 -26.77 8.17
C ASP A 146 7.60 -27.46 7.08
N THR A 147 8.85 -27.02 6.93
CA THR A 147 9.81 -27.64 6.02
C THR A 147 10.96 -28.21 6.81
N GLN A 148 11.69 -29.16 6.22
CA GLN A 148 12.91 -29.73 6.84
C GLN A 148 13.97 -28.66 7.16
N LEU A 149 13.94 -27.51 6.46
CA LEU A 149 14.89 -26.42 6.66
C LEU A 149 14.43 -25.38 7.67
N ARG A 150 13.11 -25.23 7.89
CA ARG A 150 12.54 -24.16 8.71
C ARG A 150 11.09 -24.45 9.09
N LYS A 151 10.77 -24.18 10.36
CA LYS A 151 9.38 -24.10 10.85
C LYS A 151 8.66 -22.87 10.28
N ALA A 152 7.43 -23.07 9.86
CA ALA A 152 6.50 -22.04 9.47
C ALA A 152 6.24 -21.07 10.63
N ILE A 153 5.85 -19.84 10.29
CA ILE A 153 5.37 -18.89 11.28
C ILE A 153 3.91 -19.23 11.56
N PRO A 154 3.51 -19.46 12.82
CA PRO A 154 2.13 -19.76 13.15
C PRO A 154 1.15 -18.69 12.67
N ALA A 155 -0.06 -19.11 12.32
CA ALA A 155 -1.14 -18.21 11.88
C ALA A 155 -1.40 -17.08 12.90
N GLN A 156 -1.42 -17.42 14.19
CA GLN A 156 -1.61 -16.46 15.29
C GLN A 156 -0.59 -15.33 15.25
N ILE A 157 0.69 -15.66 15.06
CA ILE A 157 1.77 -14.67 15.00
C ILE A 157 1.67 -13.82 13.74
N ARG A 158 1.31 -14.43 12.59
CA ARG A 158 1.11 -13.71 11.33
C ARG A 158 -0.01 -12.67 11.47
N LEU A 159 -1.11 -13.03 12.13
CA LEU A 159 -2.21 -12.12 12.42
C LEU A 159 -1.77 -11.01 13.39
N ALA A 160 -1.12 -11.35 14.51
CA ALA A 160 -0.66 -10.37 15.50
C ALA A 160 0.33 -9.33 14.92
N ILE A 161 1.27 -9.76 14.08
CA ILE A 161 2.19 -8.86 13.37
C ILE A 161 1.42 -7.89 12.47
N THR A 162 0.44 -8.41 11.74
CA THR A 162 -0.36 -7.62 10.80
C THR A 162 -1.21 -6.60 11.54
N LEU A 163 -1.90 -6.99 12.61
CA LEU A 163 -2.68 -6.08 13.43
C LEU A 163 -1.82 -5.02 14.10
N ARG A 164 -0.64 -5.39 14.62
CA ARG A 164 0.30 -4.42 15.17
C ARG A 164 0.73 -3.39 14.11
N TYR A 165 1.05 -3.84 12.90
CA TYR A 165 1.39 -2.96 11.79
C TYR A 165 0.24 -2.00 11.45
N LEU A 166 -0.99 -2.49 11.33
CA LEU A 166 -2.17 -1.67 11.02
C LEU A 166 -2.52 -0.69 12.14
N ALA A 167 -2.33 -1.09 13.39
CA ALA A 167 -2.61 -0.30 14.58
C ALA A 167 -1.69 0.92 14.73
N THR A 168 -0.40 0.78 14.42
CA THR A 168 0.60 1.81 14.71
C THR A 168 1.28 2.41 13.48
N GLY A 169 1.21 1.75 12.32
CA GLY A 169 1.97 2.14 11.13
C GLY A 169 3.49 1.97 11.31
N ASP A 170 3.91 1.02 12.14
CA ASP A 170 5.33 0.78 12.45
C ASP A 170 6.10 0.26 11.22
N ASP A 171 7.42 0.45 11.20
CA ASP A 171 8.23 -0.03 10.08
C ASP A 171 8.67 -1.49 10.24
N PHE A 172 9.01 -2.13 9.12
CA PHE A 172 9.35 -3.55 9.11
C PHE A 172 10.65 -3.89 9.87
N GLN A 173 11.55 -2.93 10.12
CA GLN A 173 12.74 -3.17 10.95
C GLN A 173 12.37 -3.21 12.44
N SER A 174 11.52 -2.30 12.90
CA SER A 174 11.00 -2.34 14.28
C SER A 174 10.26 -3.65 14.55
N LEU A 175 9.37 -4.05 13.63
CA LEU A 175 8.65 -5.33 13.73
C LEU A 175 9.60 -6.53 13.67
N HIS A 176 10.70 -6.44 12.92
CA HIS A 176 11.73 -7.47 12.90
C HIS A 176 12.35 -7.68 14.28
N PHE A 177 12.70 -6.62 15.00
CA PHE A 177 13.26 -6.74 16.34
C PHE A 177 12.24 -7.26 17.35
N LEU A 178 10.97 -6.83 17.24
CA LEU A 178 9.90 -7.24 18.13
C LEU A 178 9.56 -8.73 18.00
N PHE A 179 9.34 -9.20 16.77
CA PHE A 179 8.88 -10.58 16.49
C PHE A 179 10.02 -11.53 16.05
N LYS A 180 11.25 -11.03 15.89
CA LYS A 180 12.40 -11.80 15.39
C LYS A 180 12.13 -12.44 14.03
N ILE A 181 11.42 -11.73 13.15
CA ILE A 181 11.07 -12.19 11.78
C ILE A 181 11.72 -11.27 10.76
N SER A 182 12.29 -11.83 9.69
CA SER A 182 12.97 -11.02 8.67
C SER A 182 12.02 -9.98 8.05
N PRO A 183 12.45 -8.72 7.84
CA PRO A 183 11.64 -7.67 7.21
C PRO A 183 11.03 -8.09 5.86
N GLN A 184 11.78 -8.86 5.05
CA GLN A 184 11.31 -9.37 3.76
C GLN A 184 10.15 -10.37 3.88
N LEU A 185 10.09 -11.10 4.99
CA LEU A 185 8.99 -12.02 5.25
C LEU A 185 7.78 -11.28 5.82
N ILE A 186 8.01 -10.28 6.68
CA ILE A 186 6.96 -9.39 7.17
C ILE A 186 6.26 -8.67 6.01
N SER A 187 7.02 -8.16 5.04
CA SER A 187 6.46 -7.50 3.85
C SER A 187 5.59 -8.43 2.99
N ASN A 188 5.76 -9.75 3.10
CA ASN A 188 4.91 -10.73 2.42
C ASN A 188 3.72 -11.15 3.29
N ILE A 189 3.92 -11.28 4.60
CA ILE A 189 2.88 -11.68 5.56
C ILE A 189 1.75 -10.66 5.60
N ILE A 190 2.08 -9.36 5.71
CA ILE A 190 1.09 -8.31 5.92
C ILE A 190 0.07 -8.28 4.77
N PRO A 191 0.46 -8.19 3.48
CA PRO A 191 -0.50 -8.22 2.37
C PRO A 191 -1.29 -9.53 2.31
N GLU A 192 -0.66 -10.68 2.60
CA GLU A 192 -1.32 -11.98 2.59
C GLU A 192 -2.43 -12.07 3.65
N VAL A 193 -2.16 -11.60 4.86
CA VAL A 193 -3.15 -11.57 5.95
C VAL A 193 -4.23 -10.53 5.66
N CYS A 194 -3.89 -9.33 5.15
CA CYS A 194 -4.88 -8.34 4.74
C CYS A 194 -5.81 -8.87 3.64
N SER A 195 -5.27 -9.61 2.67
CA SER A 195 -6.06 -10.26 1.62
C SER A 195 -7.04 -11.28 2.22
N ALA A 196 -6.59 -12.11 3.15
CA ALA A 196 -7.45 -13.09 3.83
C ALA A 196 -8.54 -12.41 4.67
N LEU A 197 -8.20 -11.32 5.38
CA LEU A 197 -9.16 -10.53 6.16
C LEU A 197 -10.22 -9.90 5.26
N ASN A 198 -9.82 -9.28 4.15
CA ASN A 198 -10.76 -8.70 3.20
C ASN A 198 -11.70 -9.76 2.61
N GLU A 199 -11.21 -10.97 2.33
CA GLU A 199 -12.05 -12.03 1.78
C GLU A 199 -13.11 -12.53 2.78
N VAL A 200 -12.73 -12.68 4.05
CA VAL A 200 -13.62 -13.14 5.13
C VAL A 200 -14.61 -12.05 5.53
N LEU A 201 -14.18 -10.79 5.59
CA LEU A 201 -14.97 -9.68 6.14
C LEU A 201 -15.69 -8.85 5.07
N LYS A 202 -15.58 -9.20 3.79
CA LYS A 202 -16.23 -8.47 2.67
C LYS A 202 -17.74 -8.26 2.88
N ASP A 203 -18.37 -9.17 3.62
CA ASP A 203 -19.80 -9.26 3.82
C ASP A 203 -20.28 -8.54 5.09
N GLU A 204 -19.38 -7.95 5.88
CA GLU A 204 -19.71 -7.21 7.10
C GLU A 204 -20.16 -5.77 6.81
N ILE A 205 -19.63 -5.14 5.74
CA ILE A 205 -20.01 -3.78 5.32
C ILE A 205 -21.02 -3.88 4.19
N LYS A 206 -22.31 -3.70 4.52
CA LYS A 206 -23.40 -3.81 3.56
C LYS A 206 -24.32 -2.61 3.62
N ILE A 207 -24.72 -2.14 2.44
CA ILE A 207 -25.77 -1.15 2.29
C ILE A 207 -27.10 -1.84 2.62
N PRO A 208 -27.94 -1.26 3.49
CA PRO A 208 -29.25 -1.80 3.78
C PRO A 208 -30.07 -1.98 2.50
N SER A 209 -30.66 -3.16 2.36
CA SER A 209 -31.39 -3.55 1.15
C SER A 209 -32.89 -3.39 1.30
N TRP A 210 -33.40 -3.49 2.53
CA TRP A 210 -34.85 -3.48 2.79
C TRP A 210 -35.30 -2.17 3.46
N PRO A 211 -36.51 -1.67 3.14
CA PRO A 211 -37.04 -0.44 3.76
C PRO A 211 -37.03 -0.46 5.29
N ASN A 212 -37.30 -1.61 5.90
CA ASN A 212 -37.31 -1.74 7.36
C ASN A 212 -35.92 -1.51 7.97
N GLU A 213 -34.85 -1.95 7.32
CA GLU A 213 -33.47 -1.72 7.80
C GLU A 213 -33.14 -0.22 7.79
N TRP A 214 -33.58 0.50 6.75
CA TRP A 214 -33.44 1.95 6.68
C TRP A 214 -34.22 2.68 7.77
N LEU A 215 -35.44 2.22 8.07
CA LEU A 215 -36.26 2.77 9.16
C LEU A 215 -35.62 2.56 10.53
N GLU A 216 -34.97 1.42 10.76
CA GLU A 216 -34.24 1.17 12.01
C GLU A 216 -33.05 2.12 12.17
N ILE A 217 -32.29 2.37 11.09
CA ILE A 217 -31.20 3.34 11.12
C ILE A 217 -31.73 4.75 11.41
N GLU A 218 -32.82 5.16 10.74
CA GLU A 218 -33.47 6.45 10.93
C GLU A 218 -33.90 6.68 12.38
N LYS A 219 -34.51 5.68 13.01
CA LYS A 219 -34.94 5.75 14.41
C LYS A 219 -33.80 6.15 15.34
N GLY A 220 -32.58 5.65 15.11
CA GLY A 220 -31.43 5.98 15.94
C GLY A 220 -30.91 7.42 15.78
N PHE A 221 -31.25 8.12 14.69
CA PHE A 221 -30.95 9.54 14.51
C PHE A 221 -32.05 10.46 15.07
N SER A 222 -33.27 9.94 15.24
CA SER A 222 -34.40 10.65 15.82
C SER A 222 -34.23 10.82 17.35
N PRO A 223 -34.61 11.97 17.94
CA PRO A 223 -35.25 13.13 17.32
C PRO A 223 -34.27 14.18 16.76
N THR A 224 -32.96 13.99 16.93
CA THR A 224 -31.95 15.03 16.63
C THR A 224 -31.85 15.35 15.15
N LEU A 225 -31.90 14.32 14.30
CA LEU A 225 -31.83 14.40 12.85
C LEU A 225 -32.90 13.47 12.23
N PRO A 226 -34.18 13.90 12.20
CA PRO A 226 -35.25 13.11 11.61
C PRO A 226 -34.95 12.81 10.13
N ARG A 227 -35.30 11.60 9.66
CA ARG A 227 -35.05 11.14 8.28
C ARG A 227 -33.59 10.98 7.88
N ALA A 228 -32.64 11.13 8.80
CA ALA A 228 -31.24 10.82 8.52
C ALA A 228 -31.05 9.30 8.52
N ILE A 229 -30.41 8.79 7.48
CA ILE A 229 -30.19 7.34 7.26
C ILE A 229 -28.70 6.98 7.27
N GLY A 230 -27.86 7.91 7.71
CA GLY A 230 -26.42 7.73 7.80
C GLY A 230 -25.68 9.05 7.86
N SER A 231 -24.45 8.99 8.35
CA SER A 231 -23.49 10.09 8.34
C SER A 231 -22.36 9.75 7.37
N ILE A 232 -22.10 10.65 6.42
CA ILE A 232 -21.06 10.49 5.41
C ILE A 232 -19.85 11.35 5.76
N ASP A 233 -18.65 10.78 5.63
CA ASP A 233 -17.40 11.52 5.79
C ASP A 233 -16.29 10.97 4.87
N GLY A 234 -15.35 11.85 4.53
CA GLY A 234 -14.19 11.57 3.70
C GLY A 234 -12.88 11.69 4.47
N LYS A 235 -11.99 10.72 4.33
CA LYS A 235 -10.63 10.74 4.91
C LYS A 235 -9.57 10.62 3.84
N HIS A 236 -8.65 11.58 3.80
CA HIS A 236 -7.43 11.48 3.01
C HIS A 236 -6.45 10.48 3.65
N ILE A 237 -6.16 9.39 2.94
CA ILE A 237 -5.10 8.44 3.26
C ILE A 237 -3.83 8.92 2.55
N VAL A 238 -2.86 9.38 3.33
CA VAL A 238 -1.59 9.88 2.81
C VAL A 238 -0.76 8.74 2.24
N LEU A 239 -0.14 8.98 1.09
CA LEU A 239 0.69 8.04 0.37
C LEU A 239 1.99 8.70 -0.09
N GLU A 240 2.99 7.88 -0.39
CA GLU A 240 4.17 8.34 -1.12
C GLU A 240 3.80 8.57 -2.58
N SER A 241 4.38 9.61 -3.19
CA SER A 241 4.08 9.99 -4.58
C SER A 241 4.16 8.76 -5.50
N PRO A 242 3.07 8.38 -6.17
CA PRO A 242 3.10 7.26 -7.10
C PRO A 242 3.97 7.62 -8.30
N ILE A 243 4.68 6.63 -8.84
CA ILE A 243 5.57 6.79 -9.99
C ILE A 243 4.79 7.41 -11.16
N ASN A 244 5.35 8.47 -11.75
CA ASN A 244 4.78 9.17 -12.91
C ASN A 244 3.36 9.74 -12.71
N SER A 245 2.94 10.00 -11.46
CA SER A 245 1.58 10.50 -11.16
C SER A 245 1.39 12.01 -11.28
N GLY A 246 2.48 12.78 -11.44
CA GLY A 246 2.44 14.23 -11.48
C GLY A 246 1.78 14.82 -10.22
N SER A 247 0.67 15.54 -10.38
CA SER A 247 -0.11 16.14 -9.29
C SER A 247 -1.49 15.51 -9.10
N GLN A 248 -1.76 14.35 -9.71
CA GLN A 248 -3.09 13.72 -9.69
C GLN A 248 -3.55 13.38 -8.26
N TYR A 249 -2.66 12.85 -7.43
CA TYR A 249 -2.95 12.53 -6.03
C TYR A 249 -2.57 13.66 -5.06
N TYR A 250 -2.03 14.76 -5.57
CA TYR A 250 -1.53 15.86 -4.75
C TYR A 250 -2.69 16.74 -4.30
N ASN A 251 -2.96 16.71 -3.00
CA ASN A 251 -4.07 17.43 -2.38
C ASN A 251 -3.68 18.87 -2.01
N TYR A 252 -4.68 19.68 -1.62
CA TYR A 252 -4.47 21.06 -1.19
C TYR A 252 -3.60 21.18 0.07
N LYS A 253 -3.52 20.12 0.90
CA LYS A 253 -2.64 20.03 2.07
C LYS A 253 -1.19 19.72 1.72
N ARG A 254 -0.82 19.81 0.44
CA ARG A 254 0.55 19.59 -0.07
C ARG A 254 1.08 18.18 0.22
N THR A 255 0.19 17.19 0.22
CA THR A 255 0.52 15.78 0.39
C THR A 255 -0.11 14.94 -0.71
N PHE A 256 0.50 13.81 -1.05
CA PHE A 256 -0.13 12.85 -1.95
C PHE A 256 -1.11 12.00 -1.13
N SER A 257 -2.33 11.79 -1.65
CA SER A 257 -3.35 11.02 -0.94
C SER A 257 -4.37 10.38 -1.89
N ILE A 258 -5.01 9.31 -1.40
CA ILE A 258 -6.29 8.82 -1.90
C ILE A 258 -7.37 9.13 -0.88
N VAL A 259 -8.63 9.19 -1.30
CA VAL A 259 -9.77 9.42 -0.43
C VAL A 259 -10.45 8.08 -0.10
N LEU A 260 -10.70 7.87 1.19
CA LEU A 260 -11.67 6.92 1.73
C LEU A 260 -12.95 7.71 2.00
N LEU A 261 -14.04 7.34 1.35
CA LEU A 261 -15.38 7.85 1.64
C LEU A 261 -16.13 6.76 2.39
N ALA A 262 -16.75 7.08 3.52
CA ALA A 262 -17.50 6.11 4.31
C ALA A 262 -18.83 6.69 4.76
N VAL A 263 -19.83 5.81 4.88
CA VAL A 263 -21.12 6.11 5.50
C VAL A 263 -21.30 5.21 6.72
N VAL A 264 -21.67 5.81 7.84
CA VAL A 264 -21.95 5.11 9.10
C VAL A 264 -23.40 5.31 9.53
N ASP A 265 -23.96 4.31 10.20
CA ASP A 265 -25.29 4.39 10.82
C ASP A 265 -25.27 5.15 12.17
N SER A 266 -26.41 5.20 12.84
CA SER A 266 -26.57 5.83 14.16
C SER A 266 -25.85 5.11 15.29
N GLN A 267 -25.42 3.86 15.07
CA GLN A 267 -24.65 3.03 16.00
C GLN A 267 -23.14 3.05 15.68
N TYR A 268 -22.70 3.95 14.81
CA TYR A 268 -21.30 4.06 14.35
C TYR A 268 -20.79 2.83 13.58
N LYS A 269 -21.69 2.03 12.99
CA LYS A 269 -21.34 0.90 12.13
C LYS A 269 -21.20 1.37 10.69
N PHE A 270 -20.16 0.91 10.01
CA PHE A 270 -19.99 1.19 8.58
C PHE A 270 -21.03 0.45 7.76
N ILE A 271 -21.84 1.20 7.00
CA ILE A 271 -22.82 0.65 6.05
C ILE A 271 -22.32 0.76 4.60
N PHE A 272 -21.35 1.63 4.35
CA PHE A 272 -20.72 1.80 3.06
C PHE A 272 -19.30 2.34 3.21
N ALA A 273 -18.38 1.86 2.36
CA ALA A 273 -17.05 2.42 2.21
C ALA A 273 -16.61 2.32 0.74
N ASP A 274 -15.99 3.38 0.23
CA ASP A 274 -15.38 3.46 -1.09
C ASP A 274 -13.98 4.06 -0.98
N ILE A 275 -12.98 3.42 -1.57
CA ILE A 275 -11.56 3.76 -1.39
C ILE A 275 -10.90 3.88 -2.75
N GLY A 276 -10.12 4.94 -2.93
CA GLY A 276 -9.18 5.05 -4.05
C GLY A 276 -9.37 6.26 -4.95
N CYS A 277 -10.37 7.10 -4.67
CA CYS A 277 -10.54 8.37 -5.39
C CYS A 277 -9.31 9.26 -5.20
N GLN A 278 -8.87 9.98 -6.25
CA GLN A 278 -7.65 10.79 -6.14
C GLN A 278 -7.84 11.95 -5.16
N GLY A 279 -6.85 12.18 -4.30
CA GLY A 279 -6.91 13.21 -3.24
C GLY A 279 -6.97 14.67 -3.72
N ARG A 280 -6.86 14.92 -5.02
CA ARG A 280 -7.08 16.25 -5.61
C ARG A 280 -8.56 16.60 -5.78
N ILE A 281 -9.42 15.57 -5.86
CA ILE A 281 -10.85 15.72 -6.14
C ILE A 281 -11.55 16.31 -4.92
N SER A 282 -12.48 17.24 -5.13
CA SER A 282 -13.30 17.82 -4.06
C SER A 282 -14.30 16.81 -3.50
N ASP A 283 -14.79 17.01 -2.28
CA ASP A 283 -15.72 16.05 -1.64
C ASP A 283 -16.97 15.79 -2.48
N GLY A 284 -17.52 16.82 -3.13
CA GLY A 284 -18.63 16.66 -4.08
C GLY A 284 -18.27 15.81 -5.31
N GLY A 285 -17.04 15.96 -5.82
CA GLY A 285 -16.54 15.11 -6.90
C GLY A 285 -16.25 13.68 -6.45
N VAL A 286 -15.81 13.47 -5.21
CA VAL A 286 -15.62 12.14 -4.62
C VAL A 286 -16.99 11.45 -4.49
N PHE A 287 -17.99 12.15 -3.96
CA PHE A 287 -19.35 11.64 -3.83
C PHE A 287 -20.00 11.34 -5.19
N GLY A 288 -19.89 12.24 -6.17
CA GLY A 288 -20.45 12.01 -7.51
C GLY A 288 -19.82 10.83 -8.26
N ASN A 289 -18.58 10.45 -7.92
CA ASN A 289 -17.89 9.33 -8.55
C ASN A 289 -17.98 8.01 -7.78
N CYS A 290 -18.46 8.04 -6.53
CA CYS A 290 -18.50 6.85 -5.68
C CYS A 290 -19.57 5.84 -6.15
N LEU A 291 -19.41 4.58 -5.74
CA LEU A 291 -20.34 3.51 -6.09
C LEU A 291 -21.77 3.77 -5.60
N LEU A 292 -21.92 4.46 -4.46
CA LEU A 292 -23.23 4.79 -3.88
C LEU A 292 -24.05 5.72 -4.80
N TRP A 293 -23.43 6.77 -5.33
CA TRP A 293 -24.09 7.70 -6.25
C TRP A 293 -24.48 7.01 -7.56
N LYS A 294 -23.57 6.20 -8.12
CA LYS A 294 -23.80 5.48 -9.38
C LYS A 294 -24.95 4.47 -9.27
N LYS A 295 -25.06 3.75 -8.14
CA LYS A 295 -26.19 2.83 -7.90
C LYS A 295 -27.53 3.57 -7.88
N ASN A 296 -27.62 4.70 -7.17
CA ASN A 296 -28.86 5.48 -7.09
C ASN A 296 -29.25 6.13 -8.42
N ALA A 297 -28.26 6.46 -9.27
CA ALA A 297 -28.51 7.05 -10.59
C ALA A 297 -29.04 6.04 -11.62
N GLN A 298 -28.82 4.73 -11.42
CA GLN A 298 -29.29 3.66 -12.32
C GLN A 298 -30.70 3.14 -11.98
N THR A 299 -31.19 3.44 -10.78
CA THR A 299 -32.53 3.04 -10.30
C THR A 299 -33.63 4.05 -10.65
N ASN A 300 -33.32 5.12 -11.38
CA ASN A 300 -34.26 6.09 -11.95
C ASN A 300 -34.24 6.01 -13.47
#